data_AF-A0A1G8Y530-F1
#
_entry.id   AF-A0A1G8Y530-F1
#
_cell.length_a   1.000
_cell.length_b   1.000
_cell.length_c   1.000
_cell.angle_alpha   90.00
_cell.angle_beta   90.00
_cell.angle_gamma   90.00
#
_symmetry.space_group_name_H-M   'P 1'
#
loop_
_entity.id
_entity.type
_entity.pdbx_description
1 polymer ?
#
loop_
_entity_poly.entity_id
_entity_poly.type
_entity_poly.pdbx_seq_one_letter_code
_entity_poly.pdbx_strand_id
1 'polypeptide(L)'
;MKTQHFHIRALGCFLVGGGLLLATGSVVAQSTSPVTPPQTPTMSQSQTPEMNAPDYNSWDTNSDRNIDSDEFYQGFTTSDMYRTWDTNQDGMIDDAEYNNAAYGFWDADRNQSINESEWSTGTGTLYQQGSDYGTFRDWDLNQDGMVDQSEYQTGLNTYSPMNDTEVTDRNRTYSNRMFQMWNSNQNEYLEQSEFDSMTPYFSSTDN
;
A
#
# COMPACT_ATOMS: atom_id res chain seq x y z
N MET A 1 -18.75 -46.66 24.21
CA MET A 1 -19.60 -46.25 25.34
C MET A 1 -19.37 -44.76 25.57
N LYS A 2 -20.28 -43.90 25.11
CA LYS A 2 -20.33 -42.47 25.48
C LYS A 2 -21.69 -42.19 26.09
N THR A 3 -21.62 -41.57 27.25
CA THR A 3 -22.69 -41.38 28.24
C THR A 3 -23.68 -40.30 27.80
N GLN A 4 -24.92 -40.52 28.25
CA GLN A 4 -26.18 -39.82 28.02
C GLN A 4 -26.34 -38.47 28.74
N HIS A 5 -27.46 -37.81 28.38
CA HIS A 5 -28.40 -36.97 29.17
C HIS A 5 -28.43 -35.48 28.80
N PHE A 6 -29.50 -34.90 28.24
CA PHE A 6 -30.96 -34.82 28.51
C PHE A 6 -31.36 -33.41 29.00
N HIS A 7 -32.43 -32.91 28.39
CA HIS A 7 -33.07 -31.60 28.52
C HIS A 7 -33.63 -31.29 29.92
N ILE A 8 -33.69 -30.01 30.26
CA ILE A 8 -34.72 -29.43 31.15
C ILE A 8 -35.24 -28.11 30.55
N ARG A 9 -36.57 -27.99 30.45
CA ARG A 9 -37.35 -26.78 30.16
C ARG A 9 -38.07 -26.32 31.45
N ALA A 10 -38.23 -24.99 31.64
CA ALA A 10 -39.37 -24.31 32.30
C ALA A 10 -39.19 -22.77 32.12
N LEU A 11 -40.11 -21.93 31.63
CA LEU A 11 -41.51 -21.53 31.96
C LEU A 11 -41.64 -20.37 32.98
N GLY A 12 -42.40 -19.32 32.60
CA GLY A 12 -43.10 -18.34 33.48
C GLY A 12 -42.50 -16.91 33.48
N CYS A 13 -43.05 -15.86 32.84
CA CYS A 13 -44.37 -15.16 32.96
C CYS A 13 -44.43 -14.14 34.12
N PHE A 14 -44.66 -12.84 33.83
CA PHE A 14 -45.78 -12.02 34.38
C PHE A 14 -45.84 -10.60 33.79
N LEU A 15 -47.06 -10.19 33.42
CA LEU A 15 -47.54 -8.86 33.01
C LEU A 15 -47.92 -8.00 34.23
N VAL A 16 -48.09 -6.68 34.04
CA VAL A 16 -49.25 -5.78 34.38
C VAL A 16 -48.74 -4.33 34.17
N GLY A 17 -49.26 -3.50 33.25
CA GLY A 17 -50.54 -2.76 33.31
C GLY A 17 -50.36 -1.48 34.16
N GLY A 18 -50.79 -0.26 33.86
CA GLY A 18 -51.67 0.37 32.87
C GLY A 18 -51.90 1.81 33.40
N GLY A 19 -52.31 2.77 32.56
CA GLY A 19 -52.56 4.14 33.05
C GLY A 19 -52.85 5.17 31.97
N LEU A 20 -54.07 5.11 31.44
CA LEU A 20 -54.71 6.08 30.55
C LEU A 20 -55.04 7.38 31.33
N LEU A 21 -54.73 8.56 30.77
CA LEU A 21 -55.42 9.80 31.10
C LEU A 21 -55.50 10.72 29.87
N LEU A 22 -56.73 10.99 29.41
CA LEU A 22 -57.06 12.00 28.42
C LEU A 22 -57.35 13.32 29.14
N ALA A 23 -56.72 14.41 28.73
CA ALA A 23 -57.19 15.75 29.01
C ALA A 23 -56.82 16.70 27.86
N THR A 24 -57.86 17.29 27.28
CA THR A 24 -57.87 18.28 26.20
C THR A 24 -57.29 19.61 26.63
N GLY A 25 -56.53 20.27 25.76
CA GLY A 25 -56.15 21.67 25.95
C GLY A 25 -55.17 22.17 24.90
N SER A 26 -55.70 22.75 23.82
CA SER A 26 -54.90 23.52 22.86
C SER A 26 -54.38 24.80 23.53
N VAL A 27 -53.07 25.00 23.52
CA VAL A 27 -52.44 26.32 23.70
C VAL A 27 -51.32 26.44 22.67
N VAL A 28 -51.48 27.41 21.77
CA VAL A 28 -50.42 27.91 20.90
C VAL A 28 -49.46 28.70 21.78
N ALA A 29 -48.24 28.23 21.95
CA ALA A 29 -47.16 28.97 22.58
C ALA A 29 -45.93 28.93 21.67
N GLN A 30 -45.43 30.12 21.37
CA GLN A 30 -44.43 30.43 20.35
C GLN A 30 -43.09 29.72 20.61
N SER A 31 -42.51 29.18 19.53
CA SER A 31 -41.15 28.68 19.49
C SER A 31 -40.16 29.84 19.65
N THR A 32 -39.61 30.02 20.84
CA THR A 32 -38.39 30.82 21.02
C THR A 32 -37.20 29.86 21.01
N SER A 33 -36.54 29.75 19.86
CA SER A 33 -35.23 29.09 19.77
C SER A 33 -34.23 29.81 20.68
N PRO A 34 -33.39 29.11 21.45
CA PRO A 34 -32.29 29.74 22.15
C PRO A 34 -31.25 30.23 21.13
N VAL A 35 -30.90 31.52 21.22
CA VAL A 35 -29.81 32.13 20.46
C VAL A 35 -28.49 31.64 21.05
N THR A 36 -27.74 30.85 20.29
CA THR A 36 -26.37 30.45 20.64
C THR A 36 -25.45 31.68 20.55
N PRO A 37 -24.53 31.92 21.51
CA PRO A 37 -23.52 32.98 21.38
C PRO A 37 -22.63 32.73 20.15
N PRO A 38 -22.08 33.78 19.51
CA PRO A 38 -21.20 33.63 18.37
C PRO A 38 -19.97 32.81 18.81
N GLN A 39 -19.82 31.60 18.26
CA GLN A 39 -18.60 30.83 18.45
C GLN A 39 -17.48 31.53 17.70
N THR A 40 -16.49 32.00 18.46
CA THR A 40 -15.20 32.47 17.98
C THR A 40 -14.58 31.37 17.09
N PRO A 41 -13.98 31.71 15.93
CA PRO A 41 -13.35 30.70 15.09
C PRO A 41 -12.23 30.05 15.90
N THR A 42 -12.47 28.82 16.32
CA THR A 42 -11.40 27.95 16.84
C THR A 42 -10.58 27.59 15.63
N MET A 43 -9.34 28.12 15.57
CA MET A 43 -8.34 27.66 14.61
C MET A 43 -8.17 26.16 14.85
N SER A 44 -8.76 25.37 13.95
CA SER A 44 -8.63 23.93 13.95
C SER A 44 -7.16 23.60 13.73
N GLN A 45 -6.70 22.67 14.56
CA GLN A 45 -5.34 22.21 14.72
C GLN A 45 -4.62 22.04 13.37
N SER A 46 -3.36 22.47 13.33
CA SER A 46 -2.43 22.26 12.23
C SER A 46 -2.51 20.82 11.73
N GLN A 47 -3.14 20.64 10.57
CA GLN A 47 -3.03 19.43 9.77
C GLN A 47 -1.60 19.42 9.23
N THR A 48 -0.70 18.72 9.89
CA THR A 48 0.38 18.04 9.17
C THR A 48 -0.29 17.21 8.08
N PRO A 49 0.13 17.28 6.81
CA PRO A 49 -0.44 16.43 5.77
C PRO A 49 -0.25 14.98 6.20
N GLU A 50 -1.34 14.31 6.57
CA GLU A 50 -1.38 12.87 6.69
C GLU A 50 -1.23 12.36 5.25
N MET A 51 -0.06 11.81 4.90
CA MET A 51 0.17 11.21 3.59
C MET A 51 -0.71 9.96 3.50
N ASN A 52 -1.87 10.11 2.88
CA ASN A 52 -2.81 9.00 2.70
C ASN A 52 -2.22 8.03 1.69
N ALA A 53 -2.06 6.76 2.09
CA ALA A 53 -1.82 5.70 1.13
C ALA A 53 -2.89 5.74 0.03
N PRO A 54 -2.54 5.47 -1.24
CA PRO A 54 -3.50 5.48 -2.32
C PRO A 54 -4.60 4.45 -2.06
N ASP A 55 -5.86 4.80 -2.37
CA ASP A 55 -6.98 3.85 -2.30
C ASP A 55 -7.02 3.03 -3.59
N TYR A 56 -7.24 1.71 -3.47
CA TYR A 56 -7.36 0.80 -4.62
C TYR A 56 -8.35 1.32 -5.66
N ASN A 57 -9.53 1.75 -5.21
CA ASN A 57 -10.58 2.25 -6.11
C ASN A 57 -10.21 3.55 -6.82
N SER A 58 -9.22 4.30 -6.30
CA SER A 58 -8.75 5.51 -6.97
C SER A 58 -7.84 5.22 -8.15
N TRP A 59 -7.25 4.03 -8.20
CA TRP A 59 -6.37 3.57 -9.28
C TRP A 59 -7.11 2.66 -10.27
N ASP A 60 -8.13 1.91 -9.82
CA ASP A 60 -9.08 1.17 -10.69
C ASP A 60 -10.05 2.15 -11.39
N THR A 61 -9.55 2.84 -12.42
CA THR A 61 -10.27 3.91 -13.13
C THR A 61 -11.43 3.40 -13.96
N ASN A 62 -11.35 2.15 -14.44
CA ASN A 62 -12.37 1.53 -15.26
C ASN A 62 -13.41 0.74 -14.42
N SER A 63 -13.17 0.58 -13.11
CA SER A 63 -14.01 -0.12 -12.13
C SER A 63 -14.25 -1.60 -12.43
N ASP A 64 -13.27 -2.27 -13.04
CA ASP A 64 -13.33 -3.70 -13.36
C ASP A 64 -12.79 -4.59 -12.22
N ARG A 65 -12.35 -3.97 -11.11
CA ARG A 65 -11.77 -4.60 -9.92
C ARG A 65 -10.39 -5.20 -10.14
N ASN A 66 -9.70 -4.73 -11.15
CA ASN A 66 -8.30 -5.00 -11.39
C ASN A 66 -7.61 -3.67 -11.67
N ILE A 67 -6.34 -3.55 -11.30
CA ILE A 67 -5.51 -2.44 -11.77
C ILE A 67 -4.62 -2.99 -12.88
N ASP A 68 -4.77 -2.47 -14.08
CA ASP A 68 -3.87 -2.80 -15.19
C ASP A 68 -2.60 -1.93 -15.19
N SER A 69 -1.68 -2.18 -16.13
CA SER A 69 -0.41 -1.44 -16.20
C SER A 69 -0.57 0.06 -16.54
N ASP A 70 -1.63 0.45 -17.27
CA ASP A 70 -1.89 1.84 -17.63
C ASP A 70 -2.48 2.59 -16.43
N GLU A 71 -3.38 1.95 -15.69
CA GLU A 71 -3.95 2.44 -14.44
C GLU A 71 -2.90 2.59 -13.35
N PHE A 72 -2.04 1.57 -13.18
CA PHE A 72 -0.90 1.65 -12.28
C PHE A 72 0.02 2.80 -12.66
N TYR A 73 0.35 2.99 -13.95
CA TYR A 73 1.19 4.10 -14.39
C TYR A 73 0.62 5.47 -14.02
N GLN A 74 -0.68 5.68 -14.25
CA GLN A 74 -1.35 6.93 -13.92
C GLN A 74 -1.41 7.18 -12.41
N GLY A 75 -1.74 6.15 -11.63
CA GLY A 75 -1.77 6.23 -10.17
C GLY A 75 -0.37 6.45 -9.59
N PHE A 76 0.61 5.69 -10.04
CA PHE A 76 1.98 5.74 -9.58
C PHE A 76 2.60 7.11 -9.82
N THR A 77 2.55 7.65 -11.04
CA THR A 77 3.17 8.95 -11.37
C THR A 77 2.59 10.15 -10.62
N THR A 78 1.41 9.99 -10.00
CA THR A 78 0.79 11.04 -9.17
C THR A 78 0.90 10.78 -7.66
N SER A 79 1.47 9.63 -7.27
CA SER A 79 1.59 9.18 -5.88
C SER A 79 2.69 9.88 -5.09
N ASP A 80 2.62 9.81 -3.76
CA ASP A 80 3.70 10.23 -2.87
C ASP A 80 4.95 9.35 -3.00
N MET A 81 4.78 8.07 -3.37
CA MET A 81 5.90 7.17 -3.62
C MET A 81 6.75 7.68 -4.79
N TYR A 82 6.12 8.06 -5.90
CA TYR A 82 6.82 8.68 -7.03
C TYR A 82 7.57 9.94 -6.61
N ARG A 83 6.93 10.82 -5.83
CA ARG A 83 7.58 12.04 -5.29
C ARG A 83 8.77 11.73 -4.37
N THR A 84 8.71 10.61 -3.65
CA THR A 84 9.78 10.18 -2.75
C THR A 84 10.96 9.62 -3.54
N TRP A 85 10.69 8.96 -4.66
CA TRP A 85 11.69 8.33 -5.51
C TRP A 85 12.34 9.33 -6.46
N ASP A 86 11.59 10.31 -6.96
CA ASP A 86 12.06 11.48 -7.71
C ASP A 86 12.78 12.45 -6.76
N THR A 87 13.94 12.02 -6.28
CA THR A 87 14.77 12.72 -5.30
C THR A 87 15.27 14.07 -5.82
N ASN A 88 15.51 14.16 -7.13
CA ASN A 88 16.00 15.37 -7.77
C ASN A 88 14.86 16.32 -8.20
N GLN A 89 13.61 15.85 -8.16
CA GLN A 89 12.37 16.58 -8.47
C GLN A 89 12.29 17.09 -9.91
N ASP A 90 12.90 16.39 -10.86
CA ASP A 90 12.88 16.75 -12.27
C ASP A 90 11.65 16.19 -13.02
N GLY A 91 10.81 15.41 -12.33
CA GLY A 91 9.63 14.80 -12.88
C GLY A 91 9.91 13.52 -13.66
N MET A 92 11.12 12.96 -13.56
CA MET A 92 11.52 11.69 -14.15
C MET A 92 12.24 10.82 -13.13
N ILE A 93 11.85 9.55 -13.03
CA ILE A 93 12.65 8.61 -12.25
C ILE A 93 13.90 8.27 -13.03
N ASP A 94 15.05 8.51 -12.40
CA ASP A 94 16.34 8.15 -12.93
C ASP A 94 16.85 6.75 -12.56
N ASP A 95 17.94 6.31 -13.18
CA ASP A 95 18.47 4.95 -12.97
C ASP A 95 18.99 4.84 -11.53
N ALA A 96 19.60 5.90 -11.00
CA ALA A 96 20.07 5.92 -9.62
C ALA A 96 18.89 5.93 -8.65
N GLU A 97 17.86 6.73 -8.93
CA GLU A 97 16.62 6.81 -8.16
C GLU A 97 15.88 5.48 -8.13
N TYR A 98 15.67 4.86 -9.30
CA TYR A 98 15.07 3.55 -9.42
C TYR A 98 15.88 2.47 -8.70
N ASN A 99 17.21 2.44 -8.87
CA ASN A 99 18.05 1.41 -8.26
C ASN A 99 18.10 1.54 -6.74
N ASN A 100 18.18 2.77 -6.21
CA ASN A 100 18.12 3.00 -4.76
C ASN A 100 16.79 2.54 -4.17
N ALA A 101 15.70 2.81 -4.89
CA ALA A 101 14.38 2.44 -4.44
C ALA A 101 14.12 0.92 -4.55
N ALA A 102 14.59 0.29 -5.62
CA ALA A 102 14.57 -1.16 -5.79
C ALA A 102 15.40 -1.88 -4.71
N TYR A 103 16.57 -1.33 -4.34
CA TYR A 103 17.37 -1.84 -3.22
C TYR A 103 16.56 -1.85 -1.91
N GLY A 104 15.90 -0.73 -1.58
CA GLY A 104 15.04 -0.64 -0.40
C GLY A 104 13.80 -1.53 -0.45
N PHE A 105 13.36 -1.94 -1.65
CA PHE A 105 12.30 -2.93 -1.80
C PHE A 105 12.81 -4.35 -1.51
N TRP A 106 14.04 -4.66 -1.94
CA TRP A 106 14.64 -5.98 -1.74
C TRP A 106 15.09 -6.18 -0.28
N ASP A 107 15.61 -5.13 0.36
CA ASP A 107 15.94 -5.07 1.79
C ASP A 107 14.65 -5.02 2.64
N ALA A 108 13.95 -6.15 2.70
CA ALA A 108 12.62 -6.26 3.29
C ALA A 108 12.64 -6.07 4.81
N ASP A 109 13.72 -6.47 5.49
CA ASP A 109 13.91 -6.26 6.92
C ASP A 109 14.57 -4.91 7.28
N ARG A 110 14.97 -4.13 6.28
CA ARG A 110 15.57 -2.79 6.39
C ARG A 110 16.89 -2.79 7.18
N ASN A 111 17.66 -3.86 7.07
CA ASN A 111 18.95 -3.98 7.75
C ASN A 111 20.11 -3.33 6.96
N GLN A 112 19.81 -2.68 5.83
CA GLN A 112 20.74 -2.07 4.89
C GLN A 112 21.58 -3.07 4.10
N SER A 113 21.15 -4.33 4.01
CA SER A 113 21.81 -5.40 3.28
C SER A 113 20.81 -6.43 2.80
N ILE A 114 21.05 -6.98 1.62
CA ILE A 114 20.16 -7.97 1.01
C ILE A 114 20.72 -9.36 1.29
N ASN A 115 20.00 -10.18 2.06
CA ASN A 115 20.37 -11.58 2.25
C ASN A 115 19.91 -12.46 1.07
N GLU A 116 20.32 -13.73 1.03
CA GLU A 116 20.00 -14.65 -0.08
C GLU A 116 18.48 -14.83 -0.31
N SER A 117 17.67 -14.83 0.76
CA SER A 117 16.22 -14.96 0.66
C SER A 117 15.57 -13.72 0.05
N GLU A 118 16.05 -12.54 0.46
CA GLU A 118 15.63 -11.24 -0.07
C GLU A 118 16.03 -11.09 -1.55
N TRP A 119 17.27 -11.44 -1.88
CA TRP A 119 17.76 -11.46 -3.27
C TRP A 119 16.95 -12.42 -4.14
N SER A 120 16.66 -13.63 -3.66
CA SER A 120 15.85 -14.60 -4.39
C SER A 120 14.43 -14.12 -4.61
N THR A 121 13.86 -13.38 -3.65
CA THR A 121 12.53 -12.79 -3.79
C THR A 121 12.56 -11.66 -4.81
N GLY A 122 13.47 -10.71 -4.68
CA GLY A 122 13.60 -9.57 -5.59
C GLY A 122 13.87 -9.98 -7.04
N THR A 123 14.80 -10.93 -7.26
CA THR A 123 15.12 -11.44 -8.60
C THR A 123 14.04 -12.34 -9.19
N GLY A 124 13.40 -13.19 -8.38
CA GLY A 124 12.32 -14.08 -8.81
C GLY A 124 11.03 -13.33 -9.17
N THR A 125 10.77 -12.22 -8.47
CA THR A 125 9.63 -11.34 -8.70
C THR A 125 9.79 -10.52 -10.00
N LEU A 126 11.00 -10.06 -10.32
CA LEU A 126 11.23 -9.27 -11.52
C LEU A 126 11.37 -10.10 -12.81
N TYR A 127 11.66 -11.42 -12.75
CA TYR A 127 11.98 -12.18 -13.96
C TYR A 127 11.43 -13.62 -13.97
N GLN A 128 10.54 -13.90 -14.94
CA GLN A 128 10.30 -15.27 -15.41
C GLN A 128 11.54 -15.80 -16.14
N GLN A 129 12.02 -16.95 -15.69
CA GLN A 129 13.17 -17.70 -16.22
C GLN A 129 14.54 -17.16 -15.81
N GLY A 130 15.14 -17.86 -14.84
CA GLY A 130 16.47 -17.56 -14.34
C GLY A 130 17.57 -17.79 -15.38
N SER A 131 18.45 -16.79 -15.49
CA SER A 131 19.90 -16.92 -15.70
C SER A 131 20.57 -15.55 -15.80
N ASP A 132 19.80 -14.51 -16.11
CA ASP A 132 20.39 -13.26 -16.61
C ASP A 132 21.01 -12.41 -15.51
N TYR A 133 20.50 -12.54 -14.28
CA TYR A 133 21.02 -11.86 -13.09
C TYR A 133 22.12 -12.64 -12.36
N GLY A 134 22.55 -13.80 -12.88
CA GLY A 134 23.51 -14.68 -12.18
C GLY A 134 22.91 -15.32 -10.93
N THR A 135 23.77 -15.62 -9.96
CA THR A 135 23.46 -16.23 -8.67
C THR A 135 23.70 -15.22 -7.54
N PHE A 136 23.13 -15.44 -6.35
CA PHE A 136 23.45 -14.61 -5.17
C PHE A 136 24.97 -14.44 -4.96
N ARG A 137 25.72 -15.52 -5.20
CA ARG A 137 27.20 -15.55 -5.12
C ARG A 137 27.88 -14.55 -6.07
N ASP A 138 27.27 -14.24 -7.20
CA ASP A 138 27.82 -13.28 -8.16
C ASP A 138 27.65 -11.83 -7.69
N TRP A 139 26.73 -11.61 -6.74
CA TRP A 139 26.43 -10.30 -6.13
C TRP A 139 27.16 -10.12 -4.80
N ASP A 140 27.26 -11.18 -3.99
CA ASP A 140 28.02 -11.21 -2.72
C ASP A 140 29.53 -11.31 -3.00
N LEU A 141 30.14 -10.17 -3.33
CA LEU A 141 31.54 -10.07 -3.77
C LEU A 141 32.51 -10.37 -2.63
N ASN A 142 32.17 -9.93 -1.42
CA ASN A 142 33.02 -10.06 -0.25
C ASN A 142 32.83 -11.42 0.48
N GLN A 143 31.75 -12.15 0.15
CA GLN A 143 31.40 -13.49 0.64
C GLN A 143 30.96 -13.54 2.11
N ASP A 144 30.34 -12.47 2.62
CA ASP A 144 29.83 -12.39 3.99
C ASP A 144 28.38 -12.88 4.12
N GLY A 145 27.76 -13.30 3.02
CA GLY A 145 26.39 -13.79 3.00
C GLY A 145 25.34 -12.67 2.93
N MET A 146 25.78 -11.44 2.67
CA MET A 146 24.96 -10.26 2.45
C MET A 146 25.37 -9.59 1.13
N VAL A 147 24.46 -8.80 0.57
CA VAL A 147 24.75 -7.92 -0.56
C VAL A 147 24.49 -6.50 -0.10
N ASP A 148 25.57 -5.74 0.09
CA ASP A 148 25.47 -4.32 0.43
C ASP A 148 25.12 -3.46 -0.80
N GLN A 149 24.91 -2.15 -0.61
CA GLN A 149 24.53 -1.24 -1.70
C GLN A 149 25.60 -1.14 -2.80
N SER A 150 26.89 -1.25 -2.44
CA SER A 150 27.99 -1.20 -3.40
C SER A 150 28.06 -2.48 -4.24
N GLU A 151 27.87 -3.62 -3.61
CA GLU A 151 27.76 -4.94 -4.23
C GLU A 151 26.54 -5.01 -5.14
N TYR A 152 25.38 -4.54 -4.68
CA TYR A 152 24.16 -4.43 -5.47
C TYR A 152 24.36 -3.58 -6.73
N GLN A 153 24.96 -2.40 -6.60
CA GLN A 153 25.25 -1.54 -7.75
C GLN A 153 26.22 -2.21 -8.75
N THR A 154 27.19 -2.96 -8.25
CA THR A 154 28.13 -3.71 -9.09
C THR A 154 27.44 -4.85 -9.83
N GLY A 155 26.58 -5.60 -9.14
CA GLY A 155 25.74 -6.64 -9.70
C GLY A 155 24.82 -6.09 -10.79
N LEU A 156 24.17 -4.95 -10.54
CA LEU A 156 23.34 -4.28 -11.53
C LEU A 156 24.12 -3.89 -12.79
N ASN A 157 25.29 -3.27 -12.63
CA ASN A 157 26.12 -2.87 -13.78
C ASN A 157 26.62 -4.05 -14.61
N THR A 158 26.71 -5.24 -14.01
CA THR A 158 27.30 -6.43 -14.63
C THR A 158 26.24 -7.33 -15.26
N TYR A 159 25.13 -7.54 -14.55
CA TYR A 159 24.14 -8.56 -14.86
C TYR A 159 22.77 -7.99 -15.21
N SER A 160 22.53 -6.69 -14.99
CA SER A 160 21.21 -6.11 -15.24
C SER A 160 21.04 -5.69 -16.69
N PRO A 161 20.03 -6.19 -17.43
CA PRO A 161 19.54 -5.60 -18.67
C PRO A 161 19.06 -4.14 -18.53
N MET A 162 19.11 -3.52 -17.34
CA MET A 162 18.78 -2.12 -17.10
C MET A 162 19.71 -1.11 -17.78
N ASN A 163 20.84 -1.55 -18.35
CA ASN A 163 21.76 -0.70 -19.12
C ASN A 163 21.23 -0.42 -20.54
N ASP A 164 19.93 -0.14 -20.67
CA ASP A 164 19.28 0.19 -21.93
C ASP A 164 19.49 1.68 -22.22
N THR A 165 20.35 1.97 -23.18
CA THR A 165 20.69 3.34 -23.58
C THR A 165 19.56 4.04 -24.36
N GLU A 166 18.46 3.36 -24.69
CA GLU A 166 17.35 3.92 -25.49
C GLU A 166 15.98 3.89 -24.78
N VAL A 167 15.93 4.26 -23.51
CA VAL A 167 14.64 4.43 -22.82
C VAL A 167 13.99 5.77 -23.24
N THR A 168 13.14 5.73 -24.26
CA THR A 168 12.39 6.89 -24.77
C THR A 168 11.26 7.34 -23.81
N ASP A 169 10.83 6.48 -22.89
CA ASP A 169 9.89 6.80 -21.81
C ASP A 169 10.29 6.07 -20.50
N ARG A 170 11.14 6.74 -19.70
CA ARG A 170 11.69 6.17 -18.46
C ARG A 170 10.63 5.95 -17.39
N ASN A 171 9.72 6.91 -17.24
CA ASN A 171 8.65 6.80 -16.26
C ASN A 171 7.76 5.60 -16.56
N ARG A 172 7.38 5.39 -17.83
CA ARG A 172 6.58 4.21 -18.21
C ARG A 172 7.36 2.92 -18.01
N THR A 173 8.63 2.90 -18.38
CA THR A 173 9.48 1.71 -18.23
C THR A 173 9.63 1.31 -16.77
N TYR A 174 9.98 2.25 -15.90
CA TYR A 174 10.13 1.98 -14.47
C TYR A 174 8.80 1.65 -13.81
N SER A 175 7.73 2.35 -14.16
CA SER A 175 6.40 2.01 -13.70
C SER A 175 5.97 0.59 -14.09
N ASN A 176 6.26 0.13 -15.31
CA ASN A 176 5.92 -1.23 -15.74
C ASN A 176 6.74 -2.28 -14.97
N ARG A 177 8.02 -2.00 -14.69
CA ARG A 177 8.86 -2.91 -13.87
C ARG A 177 8.33 -3.00 -12.45
N MET A 178 7.91 -1.87 -11.89
CA MET A 178 7.27 -1.81 -10.57
C MET A 178 5.96 -2.59 -10.56
N PHE A 179 5.10 -2.38 -11.56
CA PHE A 179 3.89 -3.17 -11.73
C PHE A 179 4.17 -4.68 -11.71
N GLN A 180 5.21 -5.12 -12.43
CA GLN A 180 5.65 -6.51 -12.42
C GLN A 180 6.18 -6.96 -11.06
N MET A 181 6.83 -6.08 -10.28
CA MET A 181 7.27 -6.43 -8.93
C MET A 181 6.12 -6.79 -7.99
N TRP A 182 5.01 -6.07 -8.09
CA TRP A 182 3.87 -6.32 -7.21
C TRP A 182 2.85 -7.31 -7.78
N ASN A 183 2.89 -7.55 -9.10
CA ASN A 183 2.10 -8.58 -9.75
C ASN A 183 2.73 -9.96 -9.53
N SER A 184 2.64 -10.42 -8.28
CA SER A 184 3.26 -11.65 -7.79
C SER A 184 2.78 -12.91 -8.53
N ASN A 185 1.53 -12.91 -8.98
CA ASN A 185 0.91 -14.04 -9.69
C ASN A 185 1.04 -13.93 -11.22
N GLN A 186 1.54 -12.79 -11.71
CA GLN A 186 1.81 -12.49 -13.12
C GLN A 186 0.59 -12.64 -14.03
N ASN A 187 -0.59 -12.28 -13.54
CA ASN A 187 -1.84 -12.37 -14.28
C ASN A 187 -2.16 -11.13 -15.14
N GLU A 188 -1.20 -10.22 -15.33
CA GLU A 188 -1.34 -8.92 -16.01
C GLU A 188 -2.15 -7.85 -15.27
N TYR A 189 -2.59 -8.14 -14.04
CA TYR A 189 -3.38 -7.26 -13.20
C TYR A 189 -2.80 -7.18 -11.77
N LEU A 190 -3.13 -6.11 -11.04
CA LEU A 190 -2.98 -6.08 -9.59
C LEU A 190 -4.35 -6.23 -8.94
N GLU A 191 -4.51 -7.32 -8.21
CA GLU A 191 -5.67 -7.52 -7.34
C GLU A 191 -5.51 -6.70 -6.05
N GLN A 192 -6.62 -6.48 -5.32
CA GLN A 192 -6.59 -5.70 -4.08
C GLN A 192 -5.57 -6.22 -3.06
N SER A 193 -5.39 -7.53 -2.94
CA SER A 193 -4.38 -8.10 -2.04
C SER A 193 -2.93 -7.78 -2.44
N GLU A 194 -2.66 -7.69 -3.74
CA GLU A 194 -1.33 -7.32 -4.26
C GLU A 194 -1.10 -5.82 -4.05
N PHE A 195 -2.12 -5.00 -4.31
CA PHE A 195 -2.09 -3.57 -4.05
C PHE A 195 -1.90 -3.24 -2.55
N ASP A 196 -2.59 -3.96 -1.67
CA ASP A 196 -2.45 -3.79 -0.21
C ASP A 196 -1.03 -4.11 0.26
N SER A 197 -0.35 -5.07 -0.39
CA SER A 197 1.05 -5.41 -0.08
C SER A 197 2.03 -4.28 -0.43
N MET A 198 1.66 -3.36 -1.33
CA MET A 198 2.45 -2.18 -1.67
C MET A 198 2.28 -1.06 -0.64
N THR A 199 1.13 -1.00 0.04
CA THR A 199 0.72 0.12 0.90
C THR A 199 1.79 0.54 1.92
N PRO A 200 2.52 -0.37 2.59
CA PRO A 200 3.60 0.01 3.50
C PRO A 200 4.73 0.84 2.84
N TYR A 201 4.93 0.71 1.53
CA TYR A 201 5.91 1.50 0.75
C TYR A 201 5.35 2.85 0.30
N PHE A 202 4.03 3.04 0.28
CA PHE A 202 3.38 4.33 0.02
C PHE A 202 3.20 5.16 1.29
N SER A 203 3.08 4.52 2.45
CA SER A 203 2.98 5.23 3.73
C SER A 203 4.36 5.55 4.26
N SER A 204 4.74 6.83 4.29
CA SER A 204 5.88 7.32 5.08
C SER A 204 5.54 7.28 6.57
N THR A 205 5.32 6.08 7.12
CA THR A 205 5.45 5.92 8.57
C THR A 205 6.91 5.63 8.83
N ASP A 206 7.67 6.72 8.94
CA ASP A 206 8.93 6.71 9.68
C ASP A 206 8.71 5.94 10.98
N ASN A 207 9.54 4.93 11.22
CA ASN A 207 9.69 4.28 12.50
C ASN A 207 11.17 4.37 12.89
#